data_AF-A0A562X7N3-F1
#
_entry.id   AF-A0A562X7N3-F1
#
_cell.length_a   1.000
_cell.length_b   1.000
_cell.length_c   1.000
_cell.angle_alpha   90.00
_cell.angle_beta   90.00
_cell.angle_gamma   90.00
#
_symmetry.space_group_name_H-M   'P 1'
#
loop_
_entity.id
_entity.type
_entity.pdbx_description
1 polymer ?
#
loop_
_entity_poly.entity_id
_entity_poly.type
_entity_poly.pdbx_seq_one_letter_code
_entity_poly.pdbx_strand_id
1 'polypeptide(L)'
;MKSLIINFSLTFGILAILVGCASFNPSNRGVLFNNCEAYYIPYDSKYRYIDSNLAEYLISIGINCPVGQVLWHDASIDENSITDDKLRDMFSKNLAGCSNPLNQAELNYIQHREMIRAQREMNALNQLNQQRQMNQMNQNLQNLRNYNFLKLW
;
A
#
# COMPACT_ATOMS: atom_id res chain seq x y z
N MET A 1 -27.34 -20.53 -37.20
CA MET A 1 -26.98 -19.17 -36.71
C MET A 1 -26.57 -19.34 -35.25
N LYS A 2 -25.31 -19.66 -34.91
CA LYS A 2 -24.12 -18.78 -34.72
C LYS A 2 -24.36 -17.56 -33.81
N SER A 3 -23.97 -17.69 -32.54
CA SER A 3 -23.03 -16.83 -31.77
C SER A 3 -22.96 -17.44 -30.36
N LEU A 4 -21.94 -18.17 -29.89
CA LEU A 4 -20.56 -17.76 -29.58
C LEU A 4 -20.53 -16.38 -28.90
N ILE A 5 -20.26 -16.35 -27.58
CA ILE A 5 -19.05 -15.77 -27.01
C ILE A 5 -18.81 -16.43 -25.65
N ILE A 6 -17.62 -17.01 -25.57
CA ILE A 6 -16.97 -17.66 -24.46
C ILE A 6 -16.12 -16.61 -23.74
N ASN A 7 -15.97 -16.75 -22.42
CA ASN A 7 -14.92 -16.20 -21.56
C ASN A 7 -14.82 -14.68 -21.37
N PHE A 8 -15.28 -14.22 -20.20
CA PHE A 8 -14.63 -13.13 -19.46
C PHE A 8 -14.10 -13.69 -18.13
N SER A 9 -13.16 -14.63 -18.23
CA SER A 9 -12.39 -15.09 -17.08
C SER A 9 -11.14 -14.21 -16.92
N LEU A 10 -10.82 -13.90 -15.68
CA LEU A 10 -9.43 -13.77 -15.20
C LEU A 10 -8.65 -12.51 -15.60
N THR A 11 -9.00 -11.33 -15.09
CA THR A 11 -8.02 -10.21 -14.93
C THR A 11 -8.18 -9.38 -13.65
N PHE A 12 -8.97 -9.83 -12.66
CA PHE A 12 -9.03 -9.19 -11.33
C PHE A 12 -8.57 -10.11 -10.17
N GLY A 13 -7.89 -11.21 -10.50
CA GLY A 13 -7.57 -12.28 -9.55
C GLY A 13 -6.08 -12.61 -9.40
N ILE A 14 -5.17 -11.70 -9.73
CA ILE A 14 -3.73 -11.89 -9.46
C ILE A 14 -3.20 -10.68 -8.68
N LEU A 15 -3.72 -10.50 -7.47
CA LEU A 15 -3.04 -9.76 -6.40
C LEU A 15 -3.43 -10.31 -5.01
N ALA A 16 -3.69 -11.62 -4.93
CA ALA A 16 -4.12 -12.30 -3.70
C ALA A 16 -3.23 -13.50 -3.34
N ILE A 17 -2.01 -13.58 -3.89
CA ILE A 17 -1.06 -14.67 -3.61
C ILE A 17 0.31 -14.06 -3.27
N LEU A 18 0.38 -13.35 -2.16
CA LEU A 18 1.57 -13.11 -1.33
C LEU A 18 1.12 -12.82 0.12
N VAL A 19 0.12 -13.56 0.61
CA VAL A 19 -0.41 -13.46 1.99
C VAL A 19 0.51 -14.19 3.00
N GLY A 20 1.80 -14.29 2.69
CA GLY A 20 2.82 -14.87 3.54
C GLY A 20 3.85 -13.81 3.88
N CYS A 21 3.72 -13.22 5.08
CA CYS A 21 4.63 -12.23 5.68
C CYS A 21 4.60 -10.81 5.08
N ALA A 22 3.43 -10.20 4.85
CA ALA A 22 3.35 -8.74 4.96
C ALA A 22 3.40 -8.38 6.45
N SER A 23 4.60 -8.39 7.04
CA SER A 23 4.79 -7.88 8.39
C SER A 23 4.45 -6.39 8.40
N PHE A 24 3.68 -5.94 9.38
CA PHE A 24 3.38 -4.52 9.58
C PHE A 24 4.67 -3.69 9.49
N ASN A 25 4.69 -2.71 8.60
CA ASN A 25 5.83 -1.84 8.39
C ASN A 25 5.44 -0.38 8.70
N PRO A 26 5.85 0.16 9.85
CA PRO A 26 5.49 1.54 10.25
C PRO A 26 6.10 2.62 9.33
N SER A 27 7.05 2.25 8.46
CA SER A 27 7.64 3.16 7.46
C SER A 27 6.80 3.28 6.20
N ASN A 28 5.95 2.29 5.89
CA ASN A 28 5.06 2.35 4.74
C ASN A 28 3.77 3.06 5.16
N ARG A 29 3.60 4.31 4.74
CA ARG A 29 2.59 5.22 5.28
C ARG A 29 1.74 5.83 4.17
N GLY A 30 0.49 6.13 4.52
CA GLY A 30 -0.49 6.81 3.68
C GLY A 30 -1.10 8.00 4.40
N VAL A 31 -1.91 8.76 3.65
CA VAL A 31 -2.68 9.88 4.20
C VAL A 31 -4.04 9.38 4.65
N LEU A 32 -4.35 9.57 5.93
CA LEU A 32 -5.67 9.40 6.52
C LEU A 32 -6.34 10.77 6.63
N PHE A 33 -7.61 10.88 6.22
CA PHE A 33 -8.44 12.05 6.51
C PHE A 33 -9.39 11.74 7.67
N ASN A 34 -9.30 12.49 8.76
CA ASN A 34 -10.13 12.34 9.94
C ASN A 34 -10.41 13.71 10.57
N ASN A 35 -11.62 13.97 11.06
CA ASN A 35 -11.99 15.25 11.69
C ASN A 35 -11.60 16.52 10.89
N CYS A 36 -11.74 16.50 9.56
CA CYS A 36 -11.31 17.58 8.65
C CYS A 36 -9.80 17.86 8.60
N GLU A 37 -8.99 17.04 9.25
CA GLU A 37 -7.52 17.09 9.20
C GLU A 37 -6.97 15.87 8.46
N ALA A 38 -5.75 16.00 7.95
CA ALA A 38 -5.02 14.92 7.31
C ALA A 38 -3.91 14.42 8.22
N TYR A 39 -3.67 13.12 8.30
CA TYR A 39 -2.63 12.52 9.13
C TYR A 39 -1.80 11.56 8.29
N TYR A 40 -0.49 11.50 8.51
CA TYR A 40 0.37 10.54 7.82
C TYR A 40 0.62 9.32 8.70
N ILE A 41 -0.09 8.22 8.47
CA ILE A 41 -0.07 7.02 9.33
C ILE A 41 0.37 5.77 8.55
N PRO A 42 0.88 4.72 9.22
CA PRO A 42 1.19 3.46 8.54
C PRO A 42 -0.02 2.84 7.85
N TYR A 43 0.18 2.21 6.70
CA TYR A 43 -0.81 1.30 6.14
C TYR A 43 -1.05 0.13 7.09
N ASP A 44 -2.22 -0.50 6.96
CA ASP A 44 -2.64 -1.63 7.80
C ASP A 44 -2.58 -1.32 9.31
N SER A 45 -2.90 -0.07 9.67
CA SER A 45 -3.02 0.38 11.05
C SER A 45 -4.48 0.64 11.43
N LYS A 46 -4.81 0.34 12.68
CA LYS A 46 -5.99 0.87 13.36
C LYS A 46 -5.63 2.20 13.98
N TYR A 47 -6.62 3.09 14.09
CA TYR A 47 -6.38 4.45 14.56
C TYR A 47 -7.52 4.98 15.43
N ARG A 48 -7.17 5.90 16.32
CA ARG A 48 -8.11 6.62 17.19
C ARG A 48 -7.66 8.07 17.35
N TYR A 49 -8.62 8.99 17.19
CA TYR A 49 -8.38 10.41 17.48
C TYR A 49 -8.14 10.61 18.97
N ILE A 50 -7.17 11.47 19.31
CA ILE A 50 -6.82 11.77 20.70
C ILE A 50 -7.57 13.01 21.17
N ASP A 51 -8.60 12.77 21.97
CA ASP A 51 -9.28 13.79 22.76
C ASP A 51 -8.56 14.04 24.10
N SER A 52 -9.04 15.01 24.88
CA SER A 52 -8.45 15.38 26.17
C SER A 52 -8.39 14.22 27.16
N ASN A 53 -9.45 13.39 27.25
CA ASN A 53 -9.50 12.27 28.18
C ASN A 53 -8.49 11.19 27.81
N LEU A 54 -8.38 10.88 26.51
CA LEU A 54 -7.41 9.92 26.02
C LEU A 54 -5.99 10.43 26.19
N ALA A 55 -5.72 11.71 25.94
CA ALA A 55 -4.40 12.30 26.16
C ALA A 55 -3.96 12.20 27.64
N GLU A 56 -4.84 12.55 28.58
CA GLU A 56 -4.56 12.44 30.01
C GLU A 56 -4.30 10.99 30.44
N TYR A 57 -5.11 10.05 29.96
CA TYR A 57 -4.90 8.63 30.22
C TYR A 57 -3.57 8.12 29.64
N LEU A 58 -3.24 8.44 28.39
CA LEU A 58 -1.97 8.04 27.77
C LEU A 58 -0.77 8.59 28.56
N ILE A 59 -0.83 9.83 29.02
CA ILE A 59 0.20 10.43 29.88
C ILE A 59 0.33 9.65 31.20
N SER A 60 -0.79 9.24 31.80
CA SER A 60 -0.78 8.46 33.06
C SER A 60 -0.07 7.12 32.95
N ILE A 61 -0.03 6.52 31.75
CA ILE A 61 0.70 5.28 31.45
C ILE A 61 2.07 5.52 30.81
N GLY A 62 2.54 6.78 30.77
CA GLY A 62 3.87 7.15 30.29
C GLY A 62 4.00 7.29 28.77
N ILE A 63 2.90 7.49 28.04
CA ILE A 63 2.87 7.72 26.59
C ILE A 63 2.46 9.18 26.33
N ASN A 64 3.33 9.97 25.71
CA ASN A 64 3.03 11.35 25.39
C ASN A 64 2.49 11.49 23.96
N CYS A 65 1.16 11.55 23.85
CA CYS A 65 0.47 11.89 22.60
C CYS A 65 -0.55 13.00 22.85
N PRO A 66 -0.24 14.25 22.47
CA PRO A 66 -1.11 15.40 22.66
C PRO A 66 -2.49 15.28 22.00
N VAL A 67 -3.43 16.04 22.53
CA VAL A 67 -4.76 16.27 21.94
C VAL A 67 -4.63 16.76 20.50
N GLY A 68 -5.50 16.27 19.61
CA GLY A 68 -5.48 16.62 18.19
C GLY A 68 -4.60 15.71 17.33
N GLN A 69 -3.80 14.84 17.93
CA GLN A 69 -3.10 13.79 17.20
C GLN A 69 -4.00 12.58 16.95
N VAL A 70 -3.51 11.68 16.09
CA VAL A 70 -4.08 10.35 15.90
C VAL A 70 -3.12 9.31 16.45
N LEU A 71 -3.59 8.52 17.43
CA LEU A 71 -2.96 7.28 17.88
C LEU A 71 -3.20 6.23 16.79
N TRP A 72 -2.14 5.51 16.40
CA TRP A 72 -2.23 4.39 15.48
C TRP A 72 -1.48 3.18 16.04
N HIS A 73 -1.91 1.98 15.65
CA HIS A 73 -1.21 0.73 15.95
C HIS A 73 -1.42 -0.32 14.86
N ASP A 74 -0.57 -1.34 14.84
CA ASP A 74 -0.69 -2.51 13.96
C ASP A 74 -2.10 -3.12 14.05
N ALA A 75 -2.78 -3.23 12.91
CA ALA A 75 -4.16 -3.73 12.83
C ALA A 75 -4.27 -5.25 13.08
N SER A 76 -3.17 -5.99 12.97
CA SER A 76 -3.14 -7.43 13.23
C SER A 76 -3.26 -7.79 14.72
N ILE A 77 -3.06 -6.80 15.60
CA ILE A 77 -3.16 -6.97 17.05
C ILE A 77 -4.63 -6.85 17.47
N ASP A 78 -5.11 -7.84 18.23
CA ASP A 78 -6.45 -7.82 18.83
C ASP A 78 -6.55 -6.70 19.87
N GLU A 79 -7.52 -5.79 19.70
CA GLU A 79 -7.74 -4.65 20.59
C GLU A 79 -8.01 -5.09 22.03
N ASN A 80 -8.68 -6.23 22.22
CA ASN A 80 -8.99 -6.74 23.55
C ASN A 80 -7.74 -7.26 24.30
N SER A 81 -6.63 -7.45 23.58
CA SER A 81 -5.35 -7.87 24.14
C SER A 81 -4.43 -6.70 24.52
N ILE A 82 -4.81 -5.47 24.18
CA ILE A 82 -4.00 -4.26 24.42
C ILE A 82 -4.21 -3.78 25.86
N THR A 83 -3.37 -4.26 26.76
CA THR A 83 -3.21 -3.71 28.12
C THR A 83 -2.28 -2.48 28.10
N ASP A 84 -2.23 -1.71 29.19
CA ASP A 84 -1.33 -0.56 29.34
C ASP A 84 0.15 -0.94 29.08
N ASP A 85 0.62 -2.04 29.69
CA ASP A 85 1.98 -2.54 29.48
C ASP A 85 2.20 -3.01 28.05
N LYS A 86 1.20 -3.64 27.43
CA LYS A 86 1.27 -4.08 26.04
C LYS A 86 1.35 -2.88 25.10
N LEU A 87 0.58 -1.83 25.36
CA LEU A 87 0.62 -0.60 24.59
C LEU A 87 1.99 0.07 24.69
N ARG A 88 2.57 0.16 25.89
CA ARG A 88 3.93 0.67 26.09
C ARG A 88 4.98 -0.16 25.35
N ASP A 89 4.86 -1.49 25.39
CA ASP A 89 5.71 -2.40 24.62
C ASP A 89 5.58 -2.15 23.11
N MET A 90 4.36 -1.97 22.60
CA MET A 90 4.10 -1.66 21.20
C MET A 90 4.73 -0.34 20.77
N PHE A 91 4.66 0.72 21.58
CA PHE A 91 5.37 1.98 21.32
C PHE A 91 6.88 1.76 21.26
N SER A 92 7.46 1.00 22.19
CA SER A 92 8.91 0.72 22.19
C SER A 92 9.37 -0.11 20.98
N LYS A 93 8.49 -0.95 20.44
CA LYS A 93 8.74 -1.79 19.26
C LYS A 93 8.32 -1.13 17.94
N ASN A 94 7.89 0.12 17.97
CA ASN A 94 7.39 0.84 16.78
C ASN A 94 6.19 0.14 16.09
N LEU A 95 5.38 -0.56 16.88
CA LEU A 95 4.10 -1.18 16.47
C LEU A 95 2.89 -0.29 16.81
N ALA A 96 3.12 0.79 17.55
CA ALA A 96 2.17 1.86 17.81
C ALA A 96 2.89 3.20 17.83
N GLY A 97 2.15 4.27 17.58
CA GLY A 97 2.67 5.62 17.62
C GLY A 97 1.58 6.66 17.45
N CYS A 98 1.98 7.93 17.45
CA CYS A 98 1.04 9.03 17.26
C CYS A 98 1.49 9.90 16.09
N SER A 99 0.51 10.44 15.36
CA SER A 99 0.76 11.27 14.19
C SER A 99 0.09 12.63 14.37
N ASN A 100 0.85 13.68 14.07
CA ASN A 100 0.34 15.04 14.02
C ASN A 100 -0.56 15.24 12.80
N PRO A 101 -1.50 16.19 12.88
CA PRO A 101 -2.17 16.68 11.69
C PRO A 101 -1.13 17.30 10.76
N LEU A 102 -1.29 17.01 9.47
CA LEU A 102 -0.47 17.52 8.39
C LEU A 102 -0.92 18.92 8.04
N ASN A 103 0.04 19.82 7.88
CA ASN A 103 -0.23 21.10 7.24
C ASN A 103 -0.33 20.94 5.71
N GLN A 104 -0.80 21.99 5.03
CA GLN A 104 -0.99 21.96 3.57
C GLN A 104 0.31 21.69 2.80
N ALA A 105 1.45 22.18 3.27
CA ALA A 105 2.74 21.99 2.61
C ALA A 105 3.19 20.53 2.70
N GLU A 106 3.03 19.89 3.86
CA GLU A 106 3.32 18.47 4.06
C GLU A 106 2.40 17.59 3.21
N LEU A 107 1.11 17.90 3.18
CA LEU A 107 0.14 17.18 2.36
C LEU A 107 0.49 17.28 0.86
N ASN A 108 0.78 18.49 0.38
CA ASN A 108 1.18 18.72 -1.01
C ASN A 108 2.48 17.97 -1.36
N TYR A 109 3.45 17.95 -0.44
CA TYR A 109 4.69 17.22 -0.63
C TYR A 109 4.46 15.70 -0.73
N ILE A 110 3.62 15.15 0.13
CA ILE A 110 3.26 13.72 0.09
C ILE A 110 2.55 13.39 -1.23
N GLN A 111 1.53 14.18 -1.61
CA GLN A 111 0.81 13.99 -2.87
C GLN A 111 1.75 14.06 -4.08
N HIS A 112 2.67 15.02 -4.10
CA HIS A 112 3.65 15.16 -5.18
C HIS A 112 4.58 13.94 -5.27
N ARG A 113 5.06 13.42 -4.13
CA ARG A 113 5.88 12.20 -4.12
C ARG A 113 5.13 10.97 -4.62
N GLU A 114 3.87 10.79 -4.19
CA GLU A 114 3.05 9.65 -4.64
C GLU A 114 2.74 9.76 -6.15
N MET A 115 2.49 10.97 -6.66
CA MET A 115 2.32 11.20 -8.10
C MET A 115 3.58 10.82 -8.89
N ILE A 116 4.78 11.22 -8.42
CA ILE A 116 6.04 10.84 -9.07
C ILE A 116 6.25 9.32 -9.02
N ARG A 117 5.95 8.68 -7.87
CA ARG A 117 6.06 7.22 -7.73
C ARG A 117 5.14 6.52 -8.75
N ALA A 118 3.87 6.89 -8.78
CA ALA A 118 2.89 6.34 -9.72
C ALA A 118 3.31 6.54 -11.19
N GLN A 119 3.86 7.72 -11.51
CA GLN A 119 4.36 7.98 -12.87
C GLN A 119 5.55 7.08 -13.24
N ARG A 120 6.47 6.83 -12.31
CA ARG A 120 7.60 5.91 -12.53
C ARG A 120 7.13 4.48 -12.72
N GLU A 121 6.18 4.02 -11.92
CA GLU A 121 5.59 2.68 -12.03
C GLU A 121 4.88 2.50 -13.38
N MET A 122 4.09 3.48 -13.81
CA MET A 122 3.45 3.48 -15.13
C MET A 122 4.47 3.46 -16.27
N ASN A 123 5.55 4.23 -16.17
CA ASN A 123 6.62 4.22 -17.17
C ASN A 123 7.33 2.86 -17.24
N ALA A 124 7.63 2.25 -16.09
CA ALA A 124 8.23 0.92 -16.02
C ALA A 124 7.29 -0.15 -16.62
N LEU A 125 5.99 -0.09 -16.31
CA LEU A 125 4.99 -0.99 -16.88
C LEU A 125 4.89 -0.86 -18.40
N ASN A 126 4.93 0.36 -18.91
CA ASN A 126 4.91 0.65 -20.35
C ASN A 126 6.16 0.08 -21.05
N GLN A 127 7.35 0.23 -20.45
CA GLN A 127 8.59 -0.35 -20.98
C GLN A 127 8.53 -1.87 -21.02
N LEU A 128 8.03 -2.51 -19.95
CA LEU A 128 7.83 -3.97 -19.90
C LEU A 128 6.84 -4.46 -20.97
N ASN A 129 5.77 -3.71 -21.21
CA ASN A 129 4.79 -4.05 -22.24
C ASN A 129 5.38 -3.92 -23.66
N GLN A 130 6.16 -2.87 -23.92
CA GLN A 130 6.87 -2.70 -25.20
C GLN A 130 7.88 -3.83 -25.43
N GLN A 131 8.67 -4.21 -24.42
CA GLN A 131 9.59 -5.34 -24.52
C GLN A 131 8.86 -6.66 -24.82
N ARG A 132 7.73 -6.92 -24.16
CA ARG A 132 6.92 -8.12 -24.43
C ARG A 132 6.41 -8.16 -25.87
N GLN A 133 5.92 -7.03 -26.41
CA GLN A 133 5.48 -6.95 -27.80
C GLN A 133 6.64 -7.20 -28.79
N MET A 134 7.81 -6.61 -28.55
CA MET A 134 8.99 -6.82 -29.40
C MET A 134 9.46 -8.28 -29.40
N ASN A 135 9.45 -8.93 -28.23
CA ASN A 135 9.81 -10.34 -28.12
C ASN A 135 8.82 -11.25 -28.86
N GLN A 136 7.52 -10.99 -28.75
CA GLN A 136 6.49 -11.71 -29.50
C GLN A 136 6.65 -11.52 -31.01
N MET A 137 6.93 -10.29 -31.47
CA MET A 137 7.17 -10.00 -32.88
C MET A 137 8.40 -10.76 -33.41
N ASN A 138 9.49 -10.77 -32.65
CA ASN A 138 10.70 -11.51 -33.01
C ASN A 138 10.46 -13.02 -33.11
N GLN A 139 9.71 -13.61 -32.17
CA GLN A 139 9.32 -15.02 -32.23
C GLN A 139 8.48 -15.32 -33.48
N ASN A 140 7.51 -14.47 -33.80
CA ASN A 140 6.70 -14.63 -35.00
C ASN A 140 7.54 -14.55 -36.28
N LEU A 141 8.51 -13.63 -36.35
CA LEU A 141 9.43 -13.51 -37.49
C LEU A 141 10.33 -14.76 -37.62
N GLN A 142 10.82 -15.33 -36.51
CA GLN A 142 11.59 -16.56 -36.53
C GLN A 142 10.75 -17.75 -37.00
N ASN A 143 9.51 -17.88 -36.53
CA ASN A 143 8.58 -18.91 -36.98
C ASN A 143 8.29 -18.81 -38.49
N LEU A 144 8.08 -17.59 -39.00
CA LEU A 144 7.89 -17.35 -40.43
C LEU A 144 9.12 -17.71 -41.26
N ARG A 145 10.33 -17.39 -40.78
CA ARG A 145 11.58 -17.80 -41.44
C ARG A 145 11.72 -19.32 -41.49
N ASN A 146 11.46 -20.01 -40.38
CA ASN A 146 11.52 -21.48 -40.33
C ASN A 146 10.48 -22.13 -41.25
N TYR A 147 9.26 -21.57 -41.32
CA TYR A 147 8.20 -22.06 -42.19
C TYR A 147 8.54 -21.91 -43.68
N ASN A 148 9.15 -20.78 -44.06
CA ASN A 148 9.60 -20.56 -45.44
C ASN A 148 10.79 -21.45 -45.82
N PHE A 149 11.69 -21.74 -44.87
CA PHE A 149 12.80 -22.66 -45.12
C PHE A 149 12.29 -24.09 -45.41
N LEU A 150 11.28 -24.56 -44.67
CA LEU A 150 10.68 -25.89 -44.88
C LEU A 150 9.87 -26.03 -46.17
N LYS A 151 9.47 -24.93 -46.82
CA LYS A 151 8.76 -24.95 -48.12
C LYS A 151 9.69 -25.02 -49.33
N LEU A 152 10.99 -24.79 -49.13
CA LEU A 152 12.00 -24.77 -50.20
C LEU A 152 12.73 -26.12 -50.35
N TRP A 153 12.31 -27.12 -49.58
CA TRP A 153 12.74 -28.53 -49.61
C TRP A 153 11.52 -29.42 -49.74
#